data_AF-A0A0V0Y8M7-F1
#
_entry.id   AF-A0A0V0Y8M7-F1
#
_cell.length_a   1.000
_cell.length_b   1.000
_cell.length_c   1.000
_cell.angle_alpha   90.00
_cell.angle_beta   90.00
_cell.angle_gamma   90.00
#
_symmetry.space_group_name_H-M   'P 1'
#
loop_
_entity.id
_entity.type
_entity.pdbx_description
1 polymer ?
#
loop_
_entity_poly.entity_id
_entity_poly.type
_entity_poly.pdbx_seq_one_letter_code
_entity_poly.pdbx_strand_id
1 'polypeptide(L)'
;MARSTKRGGKKNRKVVFRKNRLKNKWKNEKKKRGIRVQNNLIQQAWDKSASNKKNMHRMGLAFDVNDRLSGMANEKASSNEDNQTSKFIETFEEELKKRYVKSNYLPISELKFLVSMMEKHGEDFEAMERDSKNYFRRTSGQIRRAIQAFKKMPMQYNAYLLLKNAALCLHHKEDLHSNLTELSVFLHCCYLLEV
;
A
#
# COMPACT_ATOMS: atom_id res chain seq x y z
N MET A 1 -32.56 -67.72 -62.46
CA MET A 1 -33.35 -66.57 -61.94
C MET A 1 -32.43 -65.65 -61.15
N ALA A 2 -32.37 -64.35 -61.48
CA ALA A 2 -31.52 -63.40 -60.76
C ALA A 2 -32.12 -63.02 -59.40
N ARG A 3 -31.39 -63.25 -58.30
CA ARG A 3 -31.78 -62.79 -56.96
C ARG A 3 -31.69 -61.26 -56.90
N SER A 4 -32.82 -60.60 -56.67
CA SER A 4 -32.87 -59.16 -56.41
C SER A 4 -32.02 -58.82 -55.18
N THR A 5 -30.83 -58.26 -55.39
CA THR A 5 -30.05 -57.66 -54.30
C THR A 5 -30.69 -56.32 -53.97
N LYS A 6 -31.63 -56.31 -53.01
CA LYS A 6 -32.17 -55.10 -52.41
C LYS A 6 -31.00 -54.32 -51.80
N ARG A 7 -30.42 -53.38 -52.57
CA ARG A 7 -29.42 -52.44 -52.06
C ARG A 7 -30.13 -51.63 -51.00
N GLY A 8 -29.84 -51.92 -49.73
CA GLY A 8 -30.37 -51.18 -48.59
C GLY A 8 -30.12 -49.70 -48.81
N GLY A 9 -31.20 -48.93 -49.01
CA GLY A 9 -31.10 -47.50 -49.27
C GLY A 9 -30.25 -46.82 -48.20
N LYS A 10 -29.39 -45.88 -48.60
CA LYS A 10 -28.62 -45.05 -47.67
C LYS A 10 -29.61 -44.49 -46.64
N LYS A 11 -29.43 -44.85 -45.37
CA LYS A 11 -30.19 -44.25 -44.27
C LYS A 11 -29.91 -42.74 -44.30
N ASN A 12 -30.86 -41.95 -44.79
CA ASN A 12 -30.85 -40.50 -44.65
C ASN A 12 -30.91 -40.20 -43.16
N ARG A 13 -29.74 -40.08 -42.50
CA ARG A 13 -29.66 -39.53 -41.15
C ARG A 13 -30.21 -38.12 -41.27
N LYS A 14 -31.44 -37.89 -40.79
CA LYS A 14 -31.98 -36.53 -40.65
C LYS A 14 -30.90 -35.72 -39.93
N VAL A 15 -30.35 -34.71 -40.60
CA VAL A 15 -29.46 -33.75 -39.96
C VAL A 15 -30.33 -33.05 -38.94
N VAL A 16 -30.32 -33.54 -37.69
CA VAL A 16 -30.95 -32.84 -36.59
C VAL A 16 -30.21 -31.52 -36.53
N PHE A 17 -30.87 -30.45 -36.98
CA PHE A 17 -30.38 -29.10 -36.82
C PHE A 17 -30.28 -28.91 -35.31
N ARG A 18 -29.10 -29.18 -34.75
CA ARG A 18 -28.84 -29.09 -33.32
C ARG A 18 -29.09 -27.63 -32.99
N LYS A 19 -30.28 -27.31 -32.45
CA LYS A 19 -30.69 -25.96 -32.01
C LYS A 19 -29.61 -25.27 -31.16
N ASN A 20 -28.68 -26.06 -30.61
CA ASN A 20 -27.54 -25.62 -29.81
C ASN A 20 -26.20 -25.46 -30.58
N ARG A 21 -26.10 -25.55 -31.91
CA ARG A 21 -24.81 -25.40 -32.62
C ARG A 21 -24.24 -24.00 -32.42
N LEU A 22 -25.06 -22.96 -32.60
CA LEU A 22 -24.66 -21.57 -32.37
C LEU A 22 -24.37 -21.32 -30.88
N LYS A 23 -25.19 -21.87 -29.98
CA LYS A 23 -24.98 -21.81 -28.52
C LYS A 23 -23.66 -22.45 -28.09
N ASN A 24 -23.30 -23.60 -28.65
CA ASN A 24 -22.03 -24.29 -28.39
C ASN A 24 -20.84 -23.57 -29.03
N LYS A 25 -21.03 -23.01 -30.24
CA LYS A 25 -20.02 -22.15 -30.89
C LYS A 25 -19.72 -20.93 -30.01
N TRP A 26 -20.75 -20.24 -29.53
CA TRP A 26 -20.61 -19.10 -28.62
C TRP A 26 -19.95 -19.47 -27.29
N LYS A 27 -20.32 -20.61 -26.70
CA LYS A 27 -19.64 -21.14 -25.50
C LYS A 27 -18.16 -21.42 -25.75
N ASN A 28 -17.82 -22.01 -26.89
CA ASN A 28 -16.43 -22.27 -27.27
C ASN A 28 -15.66 -20.98 -27.56
N GLU A 29 -16.27 -20.00 -28.22
CA GLU A 29 -15.69 -18.66 -28.43
C GLU A 29 -15.44 -17.95 -27.10
N LYS A 30 -16.37 -18.03 -26.14
CA LYS A 30 -16.16 -17.52 -24.78
C LYS A 30 -15.01 -18.21 -24.07
N LYS A 31 -14.89 -19.54 -24.19
CA LYS A 31 -13.73 -20.29 -23.65
C LYS A 31 -12.41 -19.84 -24.29
N LYS A 32 -12.41 -19.54 -25.59
CA LYS A 32 -11.23 -19.06 -26.33
C LYS A 32 -10.80 -17.65 -25.93
N ARG A 33 -11.70 -16.79 -25.45
CA ARG A 33 -11.37 -15.43 -25.01
C ARG A 33 -10.44 -15.39 -23.80
N GLY A 34 -10.31 -16.51 -23.06
CA GLY A 34 -9.38 -16.67 -21.95
C GLY A 34 -9.64 -15.72 -20.78
N ILE A 35 -8.99 -15.97 -19.65
CA ILE A 35 -8.90 -14.99 -18.56
C ILE A 35 -7.63 -14.20 -18.76
N ARG A 36 -7.73 -12.87 -18.73
CA ARG A 36 -6.56 -12.00 -18.68
C ARG A 36 -6.08 -11.91 -17.24
N VAL A 37 -5.01 -12.62 -16.93
CA VAL A 37 -4.33 -12.55 -15.62
C VAL A 37 -3.37 -11.36 -15.64
N GLN A 38 -3.43 -10.48 -14.64
CA GLN A 38 -2.57 -9.28 -14.55
C GLN A 38 -1.28 -9.51 -13.76
N ASN A 39 -1.29 -10.41 -12.78
CA ASN A 39 -0.10 -10.71 -11.97
C ASN A 39 0.81 -11.70 -12.72
N ASN A 40 2.10 -11.39 -12.77
CA ASN A 40 3.10 -12.16 -13.50
C ASN A 40 3.32 -13.56 -12.90
N LEU A 41 3.35 -13.71 -11.57
CA LEU A 41 3.52 -15.02 -10.91
C LEU A 41 2.36 -15.95 -11.23
N ILE A 42 1.12 -15.45 -11.10
CA ILE A 42 -0.08 -16.23 -11.45
C ILE A 42 -0.04 -16.59 -12.94
N GLN A 43 0.35 -15.66 -13.82
CA GLN A 43 0.43 -15.90 -15.25
C GLN A 43 1.45 -16.99 -15.62
N GLN A 44 2.58 -17.07 -14.92
CA GLN A 44 3.59 -18.12 -15.12
C GLN A 44 3.09 -19.50 -14.69
N ALA A 45 2.35 -19.57 -13.57
CA ALA A 45 1.76 -20.81 -13.08
C ALA A 45 0.49 -21.24 -13.85
N TRP A 46 -0.09 -20.36 -14.66
CA TRP A 46 -1.37 -20.58 -15.35
C TRP A 46 -1.23 -21.39 -16.64
N ASP A 47 -1.77 -22.61 -16.64
CA ASP A 47 -1.88 -23.42 -17.85
C ASP A 47 -3.12 -23.04 -18.67
N LYS A 48 -2.91 -22.54 -19.90
CA LYS A 48 -3.99 -22.11 -20.81
C LYS A 48 -4.83 -23.29 -21.34
N SER A 49 -4.30 -24.51 -21.30
CA SER A 49 -5.00 -25.72 -21.74
C SER A 49 -5.87 -26.33 -20.65
N ALA A 50 -5.58 -26.02 -19.39
CA ALA A 50 -6.31 -26.54 -18.24
C ALA A 50 -7.56 -25.71 -17.90
N SER A 51 -8.48 -26.32 -17.14
CA SER A 51 -9.64 -25.63 -16.59
C SER A 51 -9.23 -24.67 -15.47
N ASN A 52 -9.94 -23.54 -15.33
CA ASN A 52 -9.72 -22.57 -14.25
C ASN A 52 -9.70 -23.23 -12.87
N LYS A 53 -10.62 -24.18 -12.61
CA LYS A 53 -10.68 -24.92 -11.35
C LYS A 53 -9.38 -25.68 -11.10
N LYS A 54 -8.85 -26.38 -12.11
CA LYS A 54 -7.60 -27.13 -12.01
C LYS A 54 -6.40 -26.21 -11.80
N ASN A 55 -6.35 -25.07 -12.49
CA ASN A 55 -5.28 -24.08 -12.30
C ASN A 55 -5.28 -23.49 -10.89
N MET A 56 -6.45 -23.16 -10.36
CA MET A 56 -6.57 -22.63 -9.01
C MET A 56 -6.16 -23.67 -7.96
N HIS A 57 -6.63 -24.92 -8.07
CA HIS A 57 -6.20 -26.00 -7.17
C HIS A 57 -4.68 -26.24 -7.25
N ARG A 58 -4.08 -26.24 -8.45
CA ARG A 58 -2.62 -26.39 -8.63
C ARG A 58 -1.81 -25.28 -7.94
N MET A 59 -2.38 -24.09 -7.80
CA MET A 59 -1.77 -22.96 -7.09
C MET A 59 -2.16 -22.92 -5.61
N GLY A 60 -2.96 -23.87 -5.10
CA GLY A 60 -3.43 -23.89 -3.71
C GLY A 60 -4.56 -22.90 -3.42
N LEU A 61 -5.18 -22.36 -4.47
CA LEU A 61 -6.25 -21.37 -4.38
C LEU A 61 -7.63 -22.03 -4.45
N ALA A 62 -8.59 -21.48 -3.71
CA ALA A 62 -9.97 -21.92 -3.77
C ALA A 62 -10.66 -21.41 -5.03
N PHE A 63 -11.20 -22.30 -5.86
CA PHE A 63 -12.00 -21.91 -7.03
C PHE A 63 -13.37 -21.33 -6.65
N ASP A 64 -14.05 -21.95 -5.68
CA ASP A 64 -15.30 -21.47 -5.10
C ASP A 64 -15.11 -21.32 -3.59
N VAL A 65 -15.49 -20.16 -3.07
CA VAL A 65 -15.36 -19.82 -1.65
C VAL A 65 -16.41 -20.57 -0.84
N ASN A 66 -17.63 -20.72 -1.35
CA ASN A 66 -18.72 -21.35 -0.61
C ASN A 66 -18.50 -22.85 -0.47
N ASP A 67 -18.01 -23.52 -1.52
CA ASP A 67 -17.58 -24.92 -1.46
C ASP A 67 -16.56 -25.12 -0.34
N ARG A 68 -15.52 -24.26 -0.28
CA ARG A 68 -14.48 -24.34 0.75
C ARG A 68 -15.00 -24.08 2.16
N LEU A 69 -15.87 -23.08 2.34
CA LEU A 69 -16.43 -22.76 3.66
C LEU A 69 -17.39 -23.85 4.16
N SER A 70 -18.15 -24.48 3.26
CA SER A 70 -19.06 -25.58 3.62
C SER A 70 -18.33 -26.87 4.01
N GLY A 71 -17.15 -27.13 3.45
CA GLY A 71 -16.30 -28.29 3.77
C GLY A 71 -15.54 -28.16 5.10
N MET A 72 -15.35 -26.95 5.64
CA MET A 72 -14.67 -26.73 6.93
C MET A 72 -15.37 -27.41 8.13
N ALA A 73 -16.64 -27.77 8.00
CA ALA A 73 -17.37 -28.53 9.01
C ALA A 73 -17.06 -30.05 9.01
N ASN A 74 -16.45 -30.60 7.95
CA ASN A 74 -16.39 -32.06 7.73
C ASN A 74 -15.06 -32.62 7.19
N GLU A 75 -13.97 -31.87 7.12
CA GLU A 75 -12.73 -32.40 6.53
C GLU A 75 -11.74 -32.99 7.55
N LYS A 76 -11.67 -34.33 7.56
CA LYS A 76 -10.46 -35.08 7.90
C LYS A 76 -9.41 -34.77 6.83
N ALA A 77 -8.26 -34.28 7.26
CA ALA A 77 -7.13 -33.90 6.41
C ALA A 77 -6.70 -35.06 5.49
N SER A 78 -7.06 -34.99 4.21
CA SER A 78 -6.37 -35.78 3.18
C SER A 78 -5.00 -35.16 2.96
N SER A 79 -4.05 -35.62 3.78
CA SER A 79 -2.62 -35.36 3.66
C SER A 79 -2.10 -36.08 2.41
N ASN A 80 -2.10 -35.39 1.27
CA ASN A 80 -1.17 -35.58 0.15
C ASN A 80 -1.59 -34.68 -1.01
N GLU A 81 -1.27 -33.39 -0.94
CA GLU A 81 -1.17 -32.55 -2.14
C GLU A 81 0.11 -31.69 -2.07
N ASP A 82 1.14 -32.23 -2.73
CA ASP A 82 2.10 -31.59 -3.63
C ASP A 82 2.93 -30.38 -3.15
N ASN A 83 4.23 -30.63 -2.91
CA ASN A 83 5.32 -29.66 -2.68
C ASN A 83 5.34 -28.42 -3.61
N GLN A 84 4.71 -28.50 -4.79
CA GLN A 84 4.65 -27.39 -5.74
C GLN A 84 3.59 -26.35 -5.33
N THR A 85 2.52 -26.80 -4.68
CA THR A 85 1.41 -25.97 -4.21
C THR A 85 1.86 -25.07 -3.06
N SER A 86 2.60 -25.64 -2.09
CA SER A 86 3.20 -24.87 -0.99
C SER A 86 4.18 -23.82 -1.50
N LYS A 87 5.06 -24.18 -2.43
CA LYS A 87 6.05 -23.27 -3.01
C LYS A 87 5.43 -22.05 -3.70
N PHE A 88 4.34 -22.23 -4.45
CA PHE A 88 3.65 -21.10 -5.08
C PHE A 88 3.09 -20.12 -4.05
N ILE A 89 2.40 -20.63 -3.02
CA ILE A 89 1.81 -19.80 -1.96
C ILE A 89 2.89 -19.02 -1.22
N GLU A 90 3.98 -19.67 -0.82
CA GLU A 90 5.13 -19.03 -0.16
C GLU A 90 5.70 -17.87 -1.00
N THR A 91 5.99 -18.11 -2.28
CA THR A 91 6.51 -17.06 -3.17
C THR A 91 5.52 -15.90 -3.35
N PHE A 92 4.23 -16.20 -3.39
CA PHE A 92 3.18 -15.20 -3.53
C PHE A 92 3.04 -14.35 -2.26
N GLU A 93 3.10 -14.96 -1.08
CA GLU A 93 3.11 -14.25 0.19
C GLU A 93 4.33 -13.35 0.34
N GLU A 94 5.50 -13.81 -0.09
CA GLU A 94 6.71 -12.99 -0.13
C GLU A 94 6.58 -11.78 -1.06
N GLU A 95 5.98 -11.95 -2.25
CA GLU A 95 5.72 -10.84 -3.17
C GLU A 95 4.74 -9.82 -2.55
N LEU A 96 3.70 -10.30 -1.86
CA LEU A 96 2.75 -9.43 -1.17
C LEU A 96 3.39 -8.67 0.00
N LYS A 97 4.31 -9.32 0.75
CA LYS A 97 5.07 -8.68 1.83
C LYS A 97 6.00 -7.57 1.32
N LYS A 98 6.50 -7.68 0.09
CA LYS A 98 7.37 -6.66 -0.55
C LYS A 98 6.65 -5.36 -0.91
N ARG A 99 5.33 -5.26 -0.71
CA ARG A 99 4.57 -4.05 -1.04
C ARG A 99 5.19 -2.83 -0.36
N TYR A 100 5.57 -1.84 -1.17
CA TYR A 100 6.21 -0.63 -0.68
C TYR A 100 5.32 0.07 0.36
N VAL A 101 5.89 0.34 1.53
CA VAL A 101 5.28 1.27 2.48
C VAL A 101 5.54 2.67 1.92
N LYS A 102 4.48 3.43 1.62
CA LYS A 102 4.64 4.85 1.28
C LYS A 102 5.29 5.55 2.48
N SER A 103 6.40 6.25 2.23
CA SER A 103 7.01 7.09 3.25
C SER A 103 6.01 8.19 3.64
N ASN A 104 5.72 8.30 4.93
CA ASN A 104 4.88 9.36 5.46
C ASN A 104 5.71 10.64 5.51
N TYR A 105 5.51 11.53 4.55
CA TYR A 105 6.20 12.82 4.47
C TYR A 105 5.17 13.94 4.24
N LEU A 106 5.29 15.02 5.00
CA LEU A 106 4.52 16.25 4.78
C LEU A 106 5.19 17.18 3.77
N PRO A 107 4.44 17.86 2.88
CA PRO A 107 5.03 18.83 1.97
C PRO A 107 5.65 20.02 2.72
N ILE A 108 6.62 20.69 2.10
CA ILE A 108 7.43 21.74 2.75
C ILE A 108 6.56 22.93 3.23
N SER A 109 5.55 23.33 2.45
CA SER A 109 4.63 24.41 2.82
C SER A 109 3.85 24.10 4.10
N GLU A 110 3.39 22.86 4.20
CA GLU A 110 2.68 22.33 5.36
C GLU A 110 3.60 22.26 6.59
N LEU A 111 4.85 21.80 6.41
CA LEU A 111 5.85 21.81 7.48
C LEU A 111 6.11 23.22 8.01
N LYS A 112 6.37 24.18 7.11
CA LYS A 112 6.62 25.58 7.49
C LYS A 112 5.45 26.15 8.29
N PHE A 113 4.23 25.85 7.87
CA PHE A 113 3.03 26.23 8.59
C PHE A 113 2.98 25.62 10.00
N LEU A 114 3.11 24.31 10.14
CA LEU A 114 3.02 23.63 11.43
C LEU A 114 4.15 24.05 12.39
N VAL A 115 5.38 24.14 11.89
CA VAL A 115 6.54 24.61 12.67
C VAL A 115 6.29 26.02 13.20
N SER A 116 5.81 26.94 12.36
CA SER A 116 5.53 28.31 12.79
C SER A 116 4.42 28.39 13.86
N MET A 117 3.44 27.49 13.81
CA MET A 117 2.39 27.42 14.82
C MET A 117 2.91 26.87 16.14
N MET A 118 3.73 25.81 16.08
CA MET A 118 4.36 25.22 17.26
C MET A 118 5.33 26.18 17.96
N GLU A 119 6.10 26.96 17.21
CA GLU A 119 7.06 27.92 17.77
C GLU A 119 6.38 29.11 18.46
N LYS A 120 5.25 29.58 17.91
CA LYS A 120 4.51 30.72 18.46
C LYS A 120 3.59 30.35 19.62
N HIS A 121 2.80 29.29 19.47
CA HIS A 121 1.68 28.96 20.36
C HIS A 121 1.91 27.68 21.17
N GLY A 122 2.98 26.94 20.93
CA GLY A 122 3.29 25.72 21.69
C GLY A 122 2.24 24.63 21.49
N GLU A 123 1.44 24.37 22.53
CA GLU A 123 0.36 23.36 22.54
C GLU A 123 -1.06 23.97 22.60
N ASP A 124 -1.18 25.30 22.52
CA ASP A 124 -2.46 26.00 22.58
C ASP A 124 -3.16 26.02 21.20
N PHE A 125 -3.87 24.94 20.89
CA PHE A 125 -4.48 24.75 19.57
C PHE A 125 -5.60 25.75 19.24
N GLU A 126 -6.31 26.27 20.25
CA GLU A 126 -7.30 27.32 20.03
C GLU A 126 -6.66 28.66 19.63
N ALA A 127 -5.49 28.97 20.19
CA ALA A 127 -4.73 30.15 19.81
C ALA A 127 -4.21 30.01 18.37
N MET A 128 -3.75 28.81 17.99
CA MET A 128 -3.35 28.51 16.60
C MET A 128 -4.49 28.67 15.61
N GLU A 129 -5.73 28.30 15.99
CA GLU A 129 -6.91 28.47 15.14
C GLU A 129 -7.20 29.95 14.88
N ARG A 130 -7.11 30.78 15.93
CA ARG A 130 -7.34 32.23 15.88
C ARG A 130 -6.17 33.03 15.29
N ASP A 131 -5.00 32.42 15.08
CA ASP A 131 -3.82 33.11 14.54
C ASP A 131 -4.04 33.63 13.12
N SER A 132 -3.64 34.87 12.87
CA SER A 132 -3.77 35.52 11.55
C SER A 132 -3.04 34.76 10.43
N LYS A 133 -1.95 34.06 10.75
CA LYS A 133 -1.17 33.26 9.79
C LYS A 133 -1.74 31.84 9.58
N ASN A 134 -2.90 31.50 10.16
CA ASN A 134 -3.67 30.30 9.83
C ASN A 134 -4.32 30.42 8.44
N TYR A 135 -3.48 30.51 7.40
CA TYR A 135 -3.92 30.65 6.01
C TYR A 135 -4.82 29.51 5.55
N PHE A 136 -4.57 28.29 6.04
CA PHE A 136 -5.34 27.10 5.72
C PHE A 136 -6.71 27.05 6.41
N ARG A 137 -7.03 28.05 7.25
CA ARG A 137 -8.30 28.16 7.99
C ARG A 137 -8.64 26.87 8.73
N ARG A 138 -7.63 26.25 9.34
CA ARG A 138 -7.82 24.97 10.03
C ARG A 138 -8.41 25.18 11.40
N THR A 139 -9.29 24.26 11.77
CA THR A 139 -9.79 24.21 13.14
C THR A 139 -8.72 23.69 14.08
N SER A 140 -8.78 24.08 15.36
CA SER A 140 -7.88 23.63 16.44
C SER A 140 -7.68 22.11 16.44
N GLY A 141 -8.76 21.34 16.26
CA GLY A 141 -8.69 19.88 16.17
C GLY A 141 -7.95 19.36 14.92
N GLN A 142 -8.05 20.04 13.78
CA GLN A 142 -7.29 19.70 12.58
C GLN A 142 -5.80 20.03 12.75
N ILE A 143 -5.48 21.19 13.34
CA ILE A 143 -4.10 21.60 13.63
C ILE A 143 -3.47 20.59 14.61
N ARG A 144 -4.17 20.23 15.68
CA ARG A 144 -3.71 19.21 16.63
C ARG A 144 -3.38 17.89 15.97
N ARG A 145 -4.28 17.37 15.12
CA ARG A 145 -4.05 16.12 14.37
C ARG A 145 -2.86 16.23 13.43
N ALA A 146 -2.70 17.36 12.75
CA ALA A 146 -1.58 17.60 11.85
C ALA A 146 -0.24 17.65 12.60
N ILE A 147 -0.18 18.34 13.74
CA ILE A 147 1.02 18.38 14.60
C ILE A 147 1.32 16.99 15.17
N GLN A 148 0.31 16.24 15.62
CA GLN A 148 0.49 14.86 16.08
C GLN A 148 1.00 13.94 14.96
N ALA A 149 0.48 14.09 13.74
CA ALA A 149 0.98 13.36 12.58
C ALA A 149 2.42 13.74 12.27
N PHE A 150 2.78 15.03 12.33
CA PHE A 150 4.14 15.51 12.16
C PHE A 150 5.09 14.95 13.23
N LYS A 151 4.73 14.99 14.52
CA LYS A 151 5.51 14.38 15.63
C LYS A 151 5.74 12.88 15.43
N LYS A 152 4.80 12.17 14.78
CA LYS A 152 4.93 10.74 14.44
C LYS A 152 5.86 10.46 13.25
N MET A 153 6.25 11.45 12.47
CA MET A 153 7.15 11.29 11.32
C MET A 153 8.61 11.49 11.76
N PRO A 154 9.38 10.42 12.05
CA PRO A 154 10.69 10.55 12.69
C PRO A 154 11.67 11.34 11.83
N MET A 155 11.66 11.16 10.51
CA MET A 155 12.61 11.82 9.61
C MET A 155 12.46 13.36 9.63
N GLN A 156 11.23 13.86 9.54
CA GLN A 156 10.99 15.31 9.49
C GLN A 156 11.03 15.93 10.89
N TYR A 157 10.48 15.23 11.89
CA TYR A 157 10.43 15.74 13.25
C TYR A 157 11.81 15.79 13.90
N ASN A 158 12.65 14.76 13.71
CA ASN A 158 14.01 14.77 14.24
C ASN A 158 14.86 15.86 13.58
N ALA A 159 14.69 16.10 12.28
CA ALA A 159 15.37 17.20 11.60
C ALA A 159 14.98 18.57 12.20
N TYR A 160 13.70 18.77 12.51
CA TYR A 160 13.23 19.96 13.21
C TYR A 160 13.82 20.08 14.62
N LEU A 161 13.86 19.00 15.39
CA LEU A 161 14.45 18.99 16.74
C LEU A 161 15.95 19.34 16.73
N LEU A 162 16.70 18.77 15.79
CA LEU A 162 18.13 19.08 15.61
C LEU A 162 18.34 20.56 15.32
N LEU A 163 17.54 21.13 14.40
CA LEU A 163 17.61 22.55 14.05
C LEU A 163 17.26 23.44 15.24
N LYS A 164 16.18 23.10 15.96
CA LYS A 164 15.73 23.87 17.13
C LYS A 164 16.76 23.85 18.26
N ASN A 165 17.35 22.69 18.55
CA ASN A 165 18.39 22.56 19.57
C ASN A 165 19.66 23.33 19.18
N ALA A 166 20.06 23.28 17.91
CA ALA A 166 21.19 24.06 17.42
C ALA A 166 20.98 25.56 17.59
N ALA A 167 19.77 26.07 17.29
CA ALA A 167 19.43 27.48 17.49
C ALA A 167 19.49 27.90 18.97
N LEU A 168 18.98 27.05 19.89
CA LEU A 168 19.08 27.30 21.33
C LEU A 168 20.54 27.37 21.81
N CYS A 169 21.40 26.47 21.33
CA CYS A 169 22.82 26.49 21.68
C CYS A 169 23.57 27.72 21.17
N LEU A 170 23.15 28.31 20.04
CA LEU A 170 23.76 29.52 19.51
C LEU A 170 23.39 30.75 20.36
N HIS A 171 22.12 30.91 20.72
CA HIS A 171 21.70 32.00 21.60
C HIS A 171 22.45 31.98 22.93
N HIS A 172 22.61 30.81 23.55
CA HIS A 172 23.41 30.69 24.78
C HIS A 172 24.89 31.07 24.62
N LYS A 173 25.50 30.86 23.44
CA LYS A 173 26.88 31.28 23.16
C LYS A 173 26.99 32.80 22.95
N GLU A 174 26.01 33.39 22.29
CA GLU A 174 25.92 34.85 22.10
C GLU A 174 25.74 35.56 23.45
N ASP A 175 24.88 35.03 24.33
CA ASP A 175 24.69 35.53 25.70
C ASP A 175 25.98 35.43 26.54
N LEU A 176 26.74 34.34 26.42
CA LEU A 176 28.03 34.21 27.10
C LEU A 176 29.06 35.23 26.57
N HIS A 177 29.06 35.49 25.26
CA HIS A 177 29.97 36.44 24.65
C HIS A 177 29.67 37.89 25.04
N SER A 178 28.39 38.29 25.07
CA SER A 178 27.98 39.64 25.50
C SER A 178 28.38 39.91 26.95
N ASN A 179 28.09 38.97 27.85
CA ASN A 179 28.48 39.05 29.27
C ASN A 179 30.01 39.15 29.46
N LEU A 180 30.81 38.39 28.68
CA LEU A 180 32.27 38.48 28.70
C LEU A 180 32.78 39.83 28.19
N THR A 181 32.16 40.39 27.15
CA THR A 181 32.54 41.71 26.63
C THR A 181 32.21 42.83 27.62
N GLU A 182 31.04 42.79 28.27
CA GLU A 182 30.65 43.76 29.29
C GLU A 182 31.60 43.73 30.50
N LEU A 183 31.96 42.54 30.98
CA LEU A 183 32.95 42.39 32.06
C LEU A 183 34.33 42.92 31.66
N SER A 184 34.76 42.73 30.40
CA SER A 184 36.04 43.27 29.92
C SER A 184 36.03 44.80 29.84
N VAL A 185 34.93 45.41 29.41
CA VAL A 185 34.75 46.87 29.38
C VAL A 185 34.73 47.43 30.80
N PHE A 186 34.08 46.74 31.73
CA PHE A 186 34.02 47.13 33.13
C PHE A 186 35.41 47.09 33.78
N LEU A 187 36.19 46.01 33.58
CA LEU A 187 37.57 45.93 34.07
C LEU A 187 38.47 47.02 33.46
N HIS A 188 38.33 47.31 32.17
CA HIS A 188 39.13 48.34 31.49
C HIS A 188 38.78 49.75 31.99
N CYS A 189 37.51 50.03 32.27
CA CYS A 189 37.08 51.29 32.90
C CYS A 189 37.59 51.44 34.33
N CYS A 190 37.55 50.38 35.14
CA CYS A 190 38.11 50.42 36.50
C CYS A 190 39.63 50.69 36.48
N TYR A 191 40.37 50.07 35.56
CA TYR A 191 41.82 50.25 35.46
C TYR A 191 42.24 51.68 35.03
N LEU A 192 41.38 52.40 34.31
CA LEU A 192 41.61 53.79 33.88
C LEU A 192 41.25 54.84 34.95
N LEU A 193 40.53 54.46 36.01
CA LEU A 193 40.15 55.34 37.12
C LEU A 193 41.13 55.30 38.31
N GLU A 194 42.08 54.36 38.30
CA GLU A 194 43.12 54.18 39.33
C GLU A 194 44.48 54.79 38.95
N VAL A 195 44.55 55.58 37.86
CA VAL A 195 45.74 56.36 37.43
C VAL A 195 45.44 57.85 37.51
#